data_AF-A0AAJ1ZRS5-F1
#
_entry.id   AF-A0AAJ1ZRS5-F1
#
_cell.length_a   1.000
_cell.length_b   1.000
_cell.length_c   1.000
_cell.angle_alpha   90.00
_cell.angle_beta   90.00
_cell.angle_gamma   90.00
#
_symmetry.space_group_name_H-M   'P 1'
#
loop_
_entity.id
_entity.type
_entity.pdbx_description
1 polymer ?
#
loop_
_entity_poly.entity_id
_entity_poly.type
_entity_poly.pdbx_seq_one_letter_code
_entity_poly.pdbx_strand_id
1 'polypeptide(L)'
;MKDLQVSVDSNGRVTTSHSMAIGEHCANRARLLSSLVNIVAAPGGFEHFCSYPETMRRDILSLLHSVAEEQMPLIAALEEHTARASFEKGVQTAREFMAQEQAANAALHFDAEQAAQAMIAH
;
A
#
# COMPACT_ATOMS: atom_id res chain seq x y z
N MET A 1 -7.46 -1.04 20.37
CA MET A 1 -8.64 -1.70 19.80
C MET A 1 -8.77 -1.15 18.38
N LYS A 2 -8.20 -1.81 17.37
CA LYS A 2 -8.09 -1.25 16.02
C LYS A 2 -9.27 -1.73 15.16
N ASP A 3 -10.06 -0.75 14.72
CA ASP A 3 -10.94 -0.69 13.55
C ASP A 3 -11.56 -2.00 13.05
N LEU A 4 -12.53 -2.53 13.78
CA LEU A 4 -13.52 -3.47 13.23
C LEU A 4 -14.67 -2.63 12.67
N GLN A 5 -14.80 -2.57 11.35
CA GLN A 5 -15.96 -2.02 10.67
C GLN A 5 -16.94 -3.15 10.39
N VAL A 6 -18.22 -2.92 10.68
CA VAL A 6 -19.29 -3.87 10.39
C VAL A 6 -20.20 -3.22 9.37
N SER A 7 -20.29 -3.79 8.18
CA SER A 7 -21.20 -3.35 7.12
C SER A 7 -22.24 -4.42 6.85
N VAL A 8 -23.43 -4.02 6.40
CA VAL A 8 -24.50 -4.94 6.00
C VAL A 8 -24.74 -4.72 4.51
N ASP A 9 -24.63 -5.77 3.72
CA ASP A 9 -24.86 -5.70 2.28
C ASP A 9 -26.36 -5.52 1.95
N SER A 10 -26.67 -5.26 0.68
CA SER A 10 -28.05 -5.10 0.20
C SER A 10 -28.92 -6.36 0.31
N ASN A 11 -28.32 -7.51 0.62
CA ASN A 11 -29.00 -8.78 0.86
C ASN A 11 -29.16 -9.09 2.36
N GLY A 12 -28.79 -8.16 3.25
CA GLY A 12 -28.87 -8.33 4.70
C GLY A 12 -27.74 -9.16 5.31
N ARG A 13 -26.66 -9.44 4.57
CA ARG A 13 -25.49 -10.17 5.09
C ARG A 13 -24.55 -9.21 5.82
N VAL A 14 -24.18 -9.59 7.03
CA VAL A 14 -23.25 -8.83 7.86
C VAL A 14 -21.82 -9.18 7.46
N THR A 15 -21.06 -8.18 7.04
CA THR A 15 -19.64 -8.27 6.70
C THR A 15 -18.84 -7.51 7.74
N THR A 16 -17.98 -8.19 8.48
CA THR A 16 -17.01 -7.56 9.38
C THR A 16 -15.69 -7.34 8.63
N SER A 17 -15.33 -6.09 8.37
CA SER A 17 -14.06 -5.70 7.79
C SER A 17 -13.11 -5.15 8.86
N HIS A 18 -11.87 -5.59 8.86
CA HIS A 18 -10.83 -4.94 9.66
C HIS A 18 -10.12 -3.89 8.81
N SER A 19 -9.94 -2.69 9.35
CA SER A 19 -8.97 -1.74 8.77
C SER A 19 -7.58 -2.29 9.11
N MET A 20 -6.94 -2.85 8.09
CA MET A 20 -5.56 -3.28 8.12
C MET A 20 -4.81 -2.47 7.07
N ALA A 21 -3.62 -1.99 7.40
CA ALA A 21 -2.81 -1.27 6.44
C ALA A 21 -2.57 -2.16 5.21
N ILE A 22 -2.82 -1.62 4.00
CA ILE A 22 -2.75 -2.39 2.75
C ILE A 22 -1.41 -3.12 2.59
N GLY A 23 -0.31 -2.50 3.03
CA GLY A 23 1.02 -3.11 3.03
C GLY A 23 1.13 -4.35 3.93
N GLU A 24 0.52 -4.32 5.12
CA GLU A 24 0.47 -5.47 6.03
C GLU A 24 -0.40 -6.60 5.47
N HIS A 25 -1.55 -6.26 4.86
CA HIS A 25 -2.40 -7.22 4.17
C HIS A 25 -1.67 -7.96 3.05
N CYS A 26 -0.98 -7.20 2.20
CA CYS A 26 -0.23 -7.74 1.09
C CYS A 26 0.93 -8.62 1.57
N ALA A 27 1.66 -8.19 2.60
CA ALA A 27 2.76 -8.97 3.17
C ALA A 27 2.30 -10.29 3.81
N ASN A 28 1.15 -10.30 4.48
CA ASN A 28 0.55 -11.52 5.03
C ASN A 28 0.10 -12.48 3.91
N ARG A 29 -0.55 -11.97 2.86
CA ARG A 29 -0.96 -12.77 1.70
C ARG A 29 0.21 -13.35 0.92
N ALA A 30 1.25 -12.57 0.68
CA ALA A 30 2.46 -13.04 -0.01
C ALA A 30 3.13 -14.19 0.75
N ARG A 31 3.16 -14.12 2.10
CA ARG A 31 3.66 -15.23 2.94
C ARG A 31 2.81 -16.48 2.83
N LEU A 32 1.48 -16.35 2.82
CA LEU A 32 0.58 -17.49 2.66
C LEU A 32 0.76 -18.17 1.29
N LEU A 33 0.81 -17.37 0.22
CA LEU A 33 1.10 -17.85 -1.13
C LEU A 33 2.42 -18.61 -1.21
N SER A 34 3.50 -18.01 -0.70
CA SER A 34 4.82 -18.62 -0.71
C SER A 34 4.83 -19.95 0.04
N SER A 35 4.11 -20.03 1.18
CA SER A 35 3.98 -21.26 1.96
C SER A 35 3.24 -22.35 1.18
N LEU A 36 2.15 -22.00 0.49
CA LEU A 36 1.39 -22.93 -0.34
C LEU A 36 2.19 -23.43 -1.55
N VAL A 37 2.91 -22.53 -2.22
CA VAL A 37 3.81 -22.89 -3.33
C VAL A 37 4.92 -23.82 -2.83
N ASN A 38 5.51 -23.55 -1.67
CA ASN A 38 6.56 -24.40 -1.11
C ASN A 38 6.06 -25.81 -0.77
N ILE A 39 4.80 -25.97 -0.34
CA ILE A 39 4.20 -27.29 -0.10
C ILE A 39 4.09 -28.10 -1.40
N VAL A 40 3.71 -27.44 -2.51
CA VAL A 40 3.54 -28.10 -3.80
C VAL A 40 4.86 -28.32 -4.54
N ALA A 41 5.80 -27.37 -4.43
CA ALA A 41 7.07 -27.34 -5.14
C ALA A 41 8.22 -28.04 -4.40
N ALA A 42 8.03 -28.42 -3.13
CA ALA A 42 9.02 -29.23 -2.40
C ALA A 42 9.27 -30.56 -3.14
N PRO A 43 10.51 -31.08 -3.13
CA PRO A 43 10.78 -32.42 -3.66
C PRO A 43 9.89 -33.46 -2.97
N GLY A 44 9.12 -34.23 -3.73
CA GLY A 44 8.15 -35.17 -3.15
C GLY A 44 6.82 -34.52 -2.71
N GLY A 45 6.70 -33.19 -2.78
CA GLY A 45 5.55 -32.44 -2.28
C GLY A 45 4.28 -32.69 -3.09
N PHE A 46 4.41 -32.86 -4.41
CA PHE A 46 3.29 -33.25 -5.26
C PHE A 46 2.83 -34.69 -4.99
N GLU A 47 3.77 -35.63 -4.82
CA GLU A 47 3.45 -37.01 -4.45
C GLU A 47 2.77 -37.08 -3.07
N HIS A 48 3.25 -36.29 -2.11
CA HIS A 48 2.63 -36.19 -0.78
C HIS A 48 1.24 -35.54 -0.85
N PHE A 49 1.08 -34.48 -1.65
CA PHE A 49 -0.22 -33.89 -1.91
C PHE A 49 -1.19 -34.91 -2.52
N CYS A 50 -0.73 -35.73 -3.46
CA CYS A 50 -1.53 -36.79 -4.08
C CYS A 50 -1.92 -37.91 -3.11
N SER A 51 -1.16 -38.08 -2.03
CA SER A 51 -1.47 -39.06 -0.98
C SER A 51 -2.60 -38.63 -0.04
N TYR A 52 -2.98 -37.34 -0.05
CA TYR A 52 -4.10 -36.87 0.76
C TYR A 52 -5.47 -37.35 0.26
N PRO A 53 -6.46 -37.49 1.17
CA PRO A 53 -7.84 -37.74 0.80
C PRO A 53 -8.35 -36.73 -0.23
N GLU A 54 -9.21 -37.18 -1.15
CA GLU A 54 -9.74 -36.34 -2.23
C GLU A 54 -10.40 -35.05 -1.72
N THR A 55 -11.15 -35.13 -0.63
CA THR A 55 -11.78 -33.97 0.02
C THR A 55 -10.74 -32.93 0.42
N MET A 56 -9.66 -33.36 1.07
CA MET A 56 -8.57 -32.49 1.51
C MET A 56 -7.82 -31.86 0.33
N ARG A 57 -7.56 -32.65 -0.72
CA ARG A 57 -6.94 -32.11 -1.95
C ARG A 57 -7.82 -31.04 -2.59
N ARG A 58 -9.13 -31.26 -2.61
CA ARG A 58 -10.11 -30.30 -3.15
C ARG A 58 -10.12 -29.02 -2.33
N ASP A 59 -10.10 -29.11 -1.00
CA ASP A 59 -10.06 -27.94 -0.12
C ASP A 59 -8.77 -27.13 -0.32
N ILE A 60 -7.62 -27.79 -0.42
CA ILE A 60 -6.32 -27.13 -0.69
C ILE A 60 -6.33 -26.44 -2.06
N LEU A 61 -6.86 -27.08 -3.10
CA LEU A 61 -6.97 -26.49 -4.43
C LEU A 61 -7.96 -25.31 -4.45
N SER A 62 -9.08 -25.42 -3.74
CA SER A 62 -10.02 -24.31 -3.57
C SER A 62 -9.39 -23.12 -2.84
N LEU A 63 -8.58 -23.38 -1.82
CA LEU A 63 -7.82 -22.34 -1.12
C LEU A 63 -6.80 -21.67 -2.07
N LEU A 64 -6.04 -22.46 -2.83
CA LEU A 64 -5.09 -21.96 -3.83
C LEU A 64 -5.80 -21.09 -4.88
N HIS A 65 -6.96 -21.54 -5.37
CA HIS A 65 -7.77 -20.81 -6.34
C HIS A 65 -8.26 -19.46 -5.76
N SER A 66 -8.85 -19.47 -4.57
CA SER A 66 -9.29 -18.25 -3.88
C SER A 66 -8.15 -17.27 -3.69
N VAL A 67 -6.98 -17.76 -3.27
CA VAL A 67 -5.80 -16.92 -3.07
C VAL A 67 -5.30 -16.33 -4.38
N ALA A 68 -5.36 -17.08 -5.50
CA ALA A 68 -4.97 -16.63 -6.83
C ALA A 68 -5.94 -15.60 -7.41
N GLU A 69 -7.26 -15.83 -7.32
CA GLU A 69 -8.29 -14.90 -7.78
C GLU A 69 -8.18 -13.54 -7.08
N GLU A 70 -7.84 -13.55 -5.80
CA GLU A 70 -7.66 -12.34 -5.02
C GLU A 70 -6.33 -11.62 -5.27
N GLN A 71 -5.39 -12.17 -6.05
CA GLN A 71 -4.13 -11.47 -6.38
C GLN A 71 -4.33 -10.29 -7.33
N MET A 72 -5.21 -10.43 -8.33
CA MET A 72 -5.42 -9.38 -9.34
C MET A 72 -6.00 -8.09 -8.72
N PRO A 73 -7.04 -8.15 -7.86
CA PRO A 73 -7.51 -6.97 -7.13
C PRO A 73 -6.46 -6.37 -6.20
N LEU A 74 -5.63 -7.22 -5.57
CA LEU A 74 -4.58 -6.78 -4.65
C LEU A 74 -3.48 -6.01 -5.38
N ILE A 75 -3.05 -6.51 -6.55
CA ILE A 75 -2.08 -5.84 -7.42
C ILE A 75 -2.65 -4.50 -7.89
N ALA A 76 -3.90 -4.48 -8.37
CA ALA A 76 -4.55 -3.24 -8.80
C ALA A 76 -4.63 -2.20 -7.67
N ALA A 77 -4.99 -2.64 -6.45
CA ALA A 77 -5.03 -1.76 -5.28
C ALA A 77 -3.64 -1.26 -4.86
N LEU A 78 -2.59 -2.09 -5.01
CA LEU A 78 -1.19 -1.69 -4.77
C LEU A 78 -0.70 -0.68 -5.81
N GLU A 79 -1.02 -0.88 -7.09
CA GLU A 79 -0.69 0.05 -8.17
C GLU A 79 -1.37 1.41 -7.94
N GLU A 80 -2.66 1.40 -7.62
CA GLU A 80 -3.42 2.62 -7.30
C GLU A 80 -2.85 3.33 -6.07
N HIS A 81 -2.55 2.59 -5.00
CA HIS A 81 -1.96 3.16 -3.80
C HIS A 81 -0.57 3.75 -4.07
N THR A 82 0.26 3.08 -4.85
CA THR A 82 1.61 3.56 -5.21
C THR A 82 1.54 4.80 -6.10
N ALA A 83 0.62 4.84 -7.06
CA ALA A 83 0.38 6.01 -7.90
C ALA A 83 -0.08 7.21 -7.08
N ARG A 84 -1.03 7.01 -6.14
CA ARG A 84 -1.51 8.06 -5.22
C ARG A 84 -0.41 8.56 -4.28
N ALA A 85 0.32 7.67 -3.63
CA ALA A 85 1.39 8.04 -2.72
C ALA A 85 2.52 8.80 -3.43
N SER A 86 2.85 8.40 -4.67
CA SER A 86 3.85 9.08 -5.49
C SER A 86 3.39 10.48 -5.90
N PHE A 87 2.11 10.61 -6.27
CA PHE A 87 1.50 11.90 -6.58
C PHE A 87 1.51 12.83 -5.37
N GLU A 88 1.04 12.36 -4.21
CA GLU A 88 1.02 13.14 -2.97
C GLU A 88 2.42 13.61 -2.57
N LYS A 89 3.41 12.71 -2.66
CA LYS A 89 4.81 13.06 -2.42
C LYS A 89 5.31 14.13 -3.40
N GLY A 90 4.97 14.02 -4.67
CA GLY A 90 5.31 15.02 -5.69
C GLY A 90 4.70 16.39 -5.39
N VAL A 91 3.42 16.42 -5.01
CA VAL A 91 2.72 17.65 -4.59
C VAL A 91 3.37 18.28 -3.37
N GLN A 92 3.75 17.47 -2.39
CA GLN A 92 4.41 17.94 -1.19
C GLN A 92 5.79 18.54 -1.48
N THR A 93 6.62 17.87 -2.28
CA THR A 93 7.92 18.38 -2.73
C THR A 93 7.77 19.70 -3.51
N ALA A 94 6.75 19.81 -4.38
CA ALA A 94 6.50 21.04 -5.13
C ALA A 94 6.09 22.21 -4.22
N ARG A 95 5.27 21.94 -3.18
CA ARG A 95 4.91 22.96 -2.18
C ARG A 95 6.11 23.42 -1.37
N GLU A 96 6.97 22.50 -0.96
CA GLU A 96 8.20 22.80 -0.22
C GLU A 96 9.16 23.65 -1.06
N PHE A 97 9.33 23.32 -2.34
CA PHE A 97 10.13 24.10 -3.27
C PHE A 97 9.59 25.54 -3.43
N MET A 98 8.29 25.70 -3.67
CA MET A 98 7.66 27.02 -3.79
C MET A 98 7.79 27.85 -2.51
N ALA A 99 7.63 27.24 -1.34
CA ALA A 99 7.81 27.91 -0.06
C ALA A 99 9.27 28.35 0.15
N GLN A 100 10.24 27.52 -0.26
CA GLN A 100 11.65 27.84 -0.17
C GLN A 100 12.06 28.94 -1.15
N GLU A 101 11.51 28.95 -2.37
CA GLU A 101 11.73 30.01 -3.36
C GLU A 101 11.15 31.35 -2.87
N GLN A 102 9.95 31.34 -2.31
CA GLN A 102 9.36 32.55 -1.72
C GLN A 102 10.16 33.08 -0.53
N ALA A 103 10.64 32.19 0.34
CA ALA A 103 11.49 32.57 1.46
C ALA A 103 12.85 33.14 0.98
N ALA A 104 13.46 32.55 -0.05
CA ALA A 104 14.69 33.03 -0.64
C ALA A 104 14.52 34.41 -1.31
N ASN A 105 13.44 34.59 -2.08
CA ASN A 105 13.13 35.88 -2.70
C ASN A 105 12.81 36.96 -1.67
N ALA A 106 12.10 36.63 -0.59
CA ALA A 106 11.82 37.58 0.50
C ALA A 106 13.10 38.01 1.23
N ALA A 107 14.04 37.08 1.47
CA ALA A 107 15.34 37.39 2.08
C ALA A 107 16.17 38.34 1.20
N LEU A 108 16.20 38.10 -0.12
CA LEU A 108 16.90 38.98 -1.07
C LEU A 108 16.32 40.40 -1.11
N HIS A 109 14.99 40.54 -1.00
CA HIS A 109 14.35 41.85 -0.93
C HIS A 109 14.66 42.60 0.38
N PHE A 110 14.71 41.89 1.50
CA PHE A 110 15.03 42.49 2.80
C PHE A 110 16.49 43.00 2.85
N ASP A 111 17.45 42.23 2.31
CA ASP A 111 18.85 42.66 2.20
C ASP A 111 19.01 43.87 1.26
N ALA A 112 18.25 43.92 0.16
CA ALA A 112 18.27 45.04 -0.77
C ALA A 112 17.70 46.33 -0.16
N GLU A 113 16.63 46.24 0.63
CA GLU A 113 16.06 47.39 1.34
C GLU A 113 16.99 47.92 2.44
N GLN A 114 17.67 47.04 3.18
CA GLN A 114 18.66 47.45 4.17
C GLN A 114 19.88 48.13 3.55
N ALA A 115 20.38 47.59 2.42
CA ALA A 115 21.48 48.21 1.69
C ALA A 115 21.10 49.59 1.14
N ALA A 116 19.87 49.76 0.64
CA ALA A 116 19.36 51.04 0.16
C ALA A 116 19.21 52.08 1.28
N GLN A 117 18.73 51.67 2.46
CA GLN A 117 18.61 52.58 3.62
C GLN A 117 19.98 53.02 4.17
N ALA A 118 20.98 52.14 4.16
CA ALA A 118 22.34 52.49 4.59
C ALA A 118 23.04 53.49 3.64
N MET A 119 22.71 53.49 2.34
CA MET A 119 23.26 54.45 1.38
C MET A 119 22.62 55.84 1.43
N ILE A 120 21.38 55.96 1.93
CA ILE A 120 20.67 57.24 2.05
C ILE A 120 21.02 57.97 3.36
N ALA A 121 21.52 57.24 4.36
CA ALA A 121 21.90 57.78 5.67
C ALA A 121 23.34 58.36 5.74
N HIS A 122 24.06 58.38 4.62
CA HIS A 122 25.40 58.98 4.46
C HIS A 122 25.34 60.22 3.56
#